data_AF-A0A829S2L3-F1
#
_entry.id   AF-A0A829S2L3-F1
#
_cell.length_a   1.000
_cell.length_b   1.000
_cell.length_c   1.000
_cell.angle_alpha   90.00
_cell.angle_beta   90.00
_cell.angle_gamma   90.00
#
_symmetry.space_group_name_H-M   'P 1'
#
loop_
_entity.id
_entity.type
_entity.pdbx_description
1 polymer ?
#
loop_
_entity_poly.entity_id
_entity_poly.type
_entity_poly.pdbx_seq_one_letter_code
_entity_poly.pdbx_strand_id
1 'polypeptide(L)' 'MADYVRYKSNKKFVNYNLESQAEIFADYWALKTNNLQAISRKNLINIDRNNLQATIAVYEAKIREVIK' A
#
# COMPACT_ATOMS: atom_id res chain seq x y z
N MET A 1 4.06 6.42 -17.05
CA MET A 1 4.64 6.01 -15.75
C MET A 1 3.67 5.04 -15.09
N ALA A 2 4.07 3.78 -14.95
CA ALA A 2 3.11 2.68 -14.76
C ALA A 2 2.29 2.78 -13.46
N ASP A 3 1.20 2.02 -13.47
CA ASP A 3 0.11 2.11 -12.53
C ASP A 3 0.34 1.12 -11.39
N TYR A 4 1.22 1.49 -10.46
CA TYR A 4 1.86 0.53 -9.56
C TYR A 4 1.11 0.28 -8.23
N VAL A 5 0.03 1.01 -7.92
CA VAL A 5 -0.73 0.86 -6.66
C VAL A 5 -2.17 1.40 -6.80
N ARG A 6 -3.19 0.65 -6.35
CA ARG A 6 -4.61 1.08 -6.28
C ARG A 6 -4.83 2.39 -5.50
N TYR A 7 -3.89 2.76 -4.63
CA TYR A 7 -3.93 3.96 -3.79
C TYR A 7 -3.20 5.17 -4.39
N LYS A 8 -2.79 5.14 -5.66
CA LYS A 8 -2.16 6.27 -6.38
C LYS A 8 -3.03 7.54 -6.43
N SER A 9 -4.28 7.45 -6.01
CA SER A 9 -5.15 8.61 -5.82
C SER A 9 -4.46 9.65 -4.92
N ASN A 10 -4.51 10.93 -5.32
CA ASN A 10 -3.99 12.11 -4.61
C ASN A 10 -4.68 12.35 -3.24
N LYS A 11 -5.44 11.36 -2.80
CA LYS A 11 -6.17 11.27 -1.56
C LYS A 11 -5.18 10.99 -0.43
N LYS A 12 -5.13 11.91 0.52
CA LYS A 12 -4.34 11.77 1.76
C LYS A 12 -4.77 10.53 2.53
N PHE A 13 -3.83 9.90 3.24
CA PHE A 13 -4.08 8.71 4.06
C PHE A 13 -5.27 8.89 5.02
N VAL A 14 -5.35 10.04 5.70
CA VAL A 14 -6.45 10.37 6.64
C VAL A 14 -7.84 10.43 6.00
N ASN A 15 -7.91 10.58 4.68
CA ASN A 15 -9.19 10.76 3.98
C ASN A 15 -9.80 9.40 3.58
N TYR A 16 -9.06 8.31 3.76
CA TYR A 16 -9.58 6.94 3.62
C TYR A 16 -10.40 6.57 4.86
N ASN A 17 -11.38 5.67 4.71
CA ASN A 17 -12.08 5.11 5.87
C ASN A 17 -11.12 4.21 6.68
N LEU A 18 -11.48 3.92 7.93
CA LEU A 18 -10.66 3.10 8.84
C LEU A 18 -10.29 1.74 8.22
N GLU A 19 -11.22 1.13 7.50
CA GLU A 19 -11.03 -0.17 6.85
C GLU A 19 -9.94 -0.11 5.77
N SER A 20 -9.97 0.92 4.91
CA SER A 20 -8.96 1.16 3.88
C SER A 20 -7.61 1.57 4.49
N GLN A 21 -7.62 2.34 5.58
CA GLN A 21 -6.39 2.68 6.30
C GLN A 21 -5.73 1.43 6.87
N ALA A 22 -6.52 0.54 7.48
CA ALA A 22 -6.03 -0.75 7.99
C ALA A 22 -5.51 -1.64 6.86
N GLU A 23 -6.21 -1.68 5.71
CA GLU A 23 -5.79 -2.44 4.54
C GLU A 23 -4.45 -1.94 3.98
N ILE A 24 -4.28 -0.61 3.88
CA ILE A 24 -3.01 0.02 3.46
C ILE A 24 -1.85 -0.36 4.40
N PHE A 25 -2.08 -0.32 5.72
CA PHE A 25 -1.06 -0.72 6.70
C PHE A 25 -0.75 -2.22 6.65
N ALA A 26 -1.79 -3.06 6.53
CA ALA A 26 -1.65 -4.50 6.43
C ALA A 26 -0.86 -4.89 5.17
N ASP A 27 -1.18 -4.29 4.03
CA ASP A 27 -0.48 -4.52 2.76
C ASP A 27 0.97 -4.03 2.84
N TYR A 28 1.23 -2.84 3.41
CA TYR A 28 2.59 -2.35 3.66
C TYR A 28 3.42 -3.33 4.50
N TRP A 29 2.85 -3.80 5.62
CA TRP A 29 3.54 -4.72 6.51
C TRP A 29 3.78 -6.07 5.85
N ALA A 30 2.78 -6.60 5.16
CA ALA A 30 2.86 -7.85 4.41
C ALA A 30 3.95 -7.79 3.33
N LEU A 31 4.08 -6.66 2.61
CA LEU A 31 5.16 -6.45 1.65
C LEU A 31 6.53 -6.39 2.34
N LYS A 32 6.62 -5.71 3.48
CA LYS A 32 7.87 -5.54 4.24
C LYS A 32 8.39 -6.84 4.85
N THR A 33 7.49 -7.71 5.32
CA THR A 33 7.83 -9.01 5.91
C THR A 33 7.82 -10.14 4.89
N ASN A 34 7.68 -9.84 3.59
CA ASN A 34 7.56 -10.82 2.52
C ASN A 34 6.39 -11.83 2.72
N ASN A 35 5.34 -11.41 3.43
CA ASN A 35 4.14 -12.19 3.73
C ASN A 35 3.01 -11.90 2.73
N LEU A 36 3.27 -12.08 1.44
CA LEU A 36 2.31 -11.77 0.36
C LEU A 36 0.97 -12.52 0.48
N GLN A 37 0.92 -13.60 1.24
CA GLN A 37 -0.31 -14.37 1.51
C GLN A 37 -1.31 -13.62 2.38
N ALA A 38 -0.86 -12.63 3.17
CA ALA A 38 -1.72 -11.78 3.99
C ALA A 38 -2.42 -10.67 3.17
N ILE A 39 -1.99 -10.45 1.93
CA ILE A 39 -2.53 -9.43 1.04
C ILE A 39 -3.76 -9.98 0.34
N SER A 40 -4.85 -9.21 0.36
CA SER A 40 -6.07 -9.56 -0.36
C SER A 40 -5.77 -9.77 -1.85
N ARG A 41 -6.32 -10.82 -2.46
CA ARG A 41 -6.12 -11.15 -3.89
C ARG A 41 -6.43 -9.96 -4.82
N LYS A 42 -7.37 -9.10 -4.42
CA LYS A 42 -7.70 -7.85 -5.14
C LYS A 42 -6.54 -6.85 -5.15
N ASN A 43 -5.85 -6.67 -4.03
CA ASN A 43 -4.71 -5.76 -3.91
C ASN A 43 -3.44 -6.36 -4.52
N LEU A 44 -3.29 -7.67 -4.42
CA LEU A 44 -2.18 -8.42 -5.00
C LEU A 44 -2.07 -8.27 -6.52
N ILE A 45 -3.21 -8.13 -7.23
CA ILE A 45 -3.25 -7.84 -8.68
C ILE A 45 -2.75 -6.43 -8.99
N ASN A 46 -2.89 -5.49 -8.05
CA ASN A 46 -2.48 -4.10 -8.18
C ASN A 46 -1.05 -3.86 -7.66
N ILE A 47 -0.38 -4.89 -7.15
CA ILE A 47 1.00 -4.82 -6.67
C ILE A 47 1.92 -5.34 -7.77
N ASP A 48 2.78 -4.45 -8.23
CA ASP A 48 3.80 -4.82 -9.20
C ASP A 48 4.93 -5.57 -8.49
N ARG A 49 4.94 -6.90 -8.67
CA ARG A 49 5.93 -7.79 -8.05
C ARG A 49 7.36 -7.53 -8.54
N ASN A 50 7.52 -6.96 -9.73
CA ASN A 50 8.84 -6.59 -10.26
C ASN A 50 9.38 -5.30 -9.62
N ASN A 51 8.48 -4.47 -9.07
CA ASN A 51 8.79 -3.20 -8.43
C ASN A 51 8.26 -3.14 -6.98
N LEU A 52 8.45 -4.24 -6.23
CA LEU A 52 8.05 -4.33 -4.82
C LEU A 52 8.62 -3.17 -3.98
N GLN A 53 9.88 -2.81 -4.21
CA GLN A 53 10.53 -1.75 -3.44
C GLN A 53 9.92 -0.37 -3.70
N ALA A 54 9.53 -0.08 -4.95
CA ALA A 54 8.81 1.15 -5.29
C ALA A 54 7.38 1.15 -4.70
N THR A 55 6.72 -0.02 -4.72
CA THR A 55 5.40 -0.20 -4.09
C THR A 55 5.46 0.08 -2.59
N ILE A 56 6.45 -0.47 -1.89
CA ILE A 56 6.69 -0.24 -0.46
C ILE A 56 6.94 1.25 -0.19
N ALA A 57 7.74 1.93 -1.03
CA ALA A 57 8.03 3.35 -0.87
C ALA A 57 6.77 4.23 -0.99
N VAL A 58 5.84 3.89 -1.88
CA VAL A 58 4.55 4.61 -2.01
C VAL A 58 3.69 4.44 -0.76
N TYR A 59 3.62 3.22 -0.23
CA TYR A 59 2.90 2.95 1.01
C TYR A 59 3.53 3.66 2.21
N GLU A 60 4.84 3.61 2.33
CA GLU A 60 5.59 4.26 3.42
C GLU A 60 5.41 5.78 3.40
N ALA A 61 5.46 6.41 2.22
CA ALA A 61 5.25 7.84 2.08
C ALA A 61 3.86 8.26 2.59
N LYS A 62 2.80 7.53 2.21
CA LYS A 62 1.42 7.80 2.69
C LYS A 62 1.27 7.62 4.19
N ILE A 63 1.88 6.57 4.75
CA ILE A 63 1.83 6.29 6.19
C ILE A 63 2.60 7.37 6.97
N ARG A 64 3.77 7.80 6.48
CA ARG A 64 4.57 8.86 7.12
C ARG A 64 3.89 10.23 7.13
N GLU A 65 2.94 10.50 6.24
CA GLU A 65 2.17 11.74 6.30
C GLU A 65 1.33 11.87 7.57
N VAL A 66 1.01 10.75 8.25
CA VAL A 66 0.07 10.73 9.39
C VAL A 66 0.71 10.34 10.71
N ILE A 67 1.87 9.69 10.68
CA ILE A 67 2.67 9.39 11.86
C ILE A 67 3.67 10.55 12.05
N LYS A 68 3.24 11.63 12.70
CA LYS A 68 4.11 12.71 13.19
C LYS A 68 4.08 12.78 14.71
#